data_AF-A0A973MB46-F1
#
_entry.id   AF-A0A973MB46-F1
#
_cell.length_a   1.000
_cell.length_b   1.000
_cell.length_c   1.000
_cell.angle_alpha   90.00
_cell.angle_beta   90.00
_cell.angle_gamma   90.00
#
_symmetry.space_group_name_H-M   'P 1'
#
loop_
_entity.id
_entity.type
_entity.pdbx_description
1 polymer ?
#
loop_
_entity_poly.entity_id
_entity_poly.type
_entity_poly.pdbx_seq_one_letter_code
_entity_poly.pdbx_strand_id
1 'polypeptide(L)'
;MTIAKLRSDTENVQPGTGPVDLPVPNPLPRLLSGDDLSIEDSQHLFERLVLGRLEPAEIAGMLIALRMKGETAEEMIGAARALCAAALPFDRPDYLFADC
;
A
#
# COMPACT_ATOMS: atom_id res chain seq x y z
N MET A 1 -23.12 -36.73 28.26
CA MET A 1 -21.88 -37.21 27.62
C MET A 1 -22.06 -37.03 26.12
N THR A 2 -21.34 -36.22 25.34
CA THR A 2 -20.22 -35.31 25.57
C THR A 2 -20.20 -34.39 24.35
N ILE A 3 -20.41 -33.09 24.58
CA ILE A 3 -20.24 -32.01 23.59
C ILE A 3 -18.75 -31.83 23.36
N ALA A 4 -18.27 -32.21 22.17
CA ALA A 4 -16.88 -32.05 21.78
C ALA A 4 -16.61 -30.56 21.50
N LYS A 5 -15.60 -30.07 22.20
CA LYS A 5 -15.06 -28.73 22.22
C LYS A 5 -14.04 -28.60 21.09
N LEU A 6 -14.33 -27.85 20.03
CA LEU A 6 -13.30 -27.24 19.17
C LEU A 6 -13.63 -25.76 18.95
N ARG A 7 -13.19 -25.00 19.95
CA ARG A 7 -12.73 -23.61 19.82
C ARG A 7 -11.31 -23.68 19.21
N SER A 8 -10.88 -22.64 18.49
CA SER A 8 -9.69 -22.50 17.61
C SER A 8 -10.10 -22.81 16.17
N ASP A 9 -10.34 -21.82 15.30
CA ASP A 9 -9.28 -20.95 14.78
C ASP A 9 -9.67 -19.47 14.84
N THR A 10 -9.26 -18.79 15.93
CA THR A 10 -8.79 -17.42 15.78
C THR A 10 -7.54 -17.52 14.92
N GLU A 11 -7.71 -17.43 13.60
CA GLU A 11 -6.61 -17.21 12.69
C GLU A 11 -6.01 -15.88 13.11
N ASN A 12 -4.88 -16.02 13.78
CA ASN A 12 -4.05 -15.02 14.37
C ASN A 12 -3.62 -14.06 13.25
N VAL A 13 -4.37 -12.97 13.06
CA VAL A 13 -3.86 -11.78 12.36
C VAL A 13 -2.75 -11.25 13.26
N GLN A 14 -1.56 -11.81 13.09
CA GLN A 14 -0.36 -11.19 13.60
C GLN A 14 -0.20 -9.89 12.81
N PRO A 15 -0.25 -8.70 13.42
CA PRO A 15 0.23 -7.51 12.74
C PRO A 15 1.69 -7.79 12.41
N GLY A 16 2.01 -7.86 11.11
CA GLY A 16 3.33 -8.16 10.58
C GLY A 16 4.38 -7.30 11.26
N THR A 17 5.02 -7.86 12.29
CA THR A 17 6.10 -7.22 13.01
C THR A 17 7.39 -7.65 12.31
N GLY A 18 7.65 -7.08 11.13
CA GLY A 18 8.96 -7.12 10.49
C GLY A 18 9.73 -5.84 10.84
N PRO A 19 10.99 -5.91 11.30
CA PRO A 19 11.76 -4.71 11.58
C PRO A 19 12.28 -4.15 10.25
N VAL A 20 11.69 -3.06 9.75
CA VAL A 20 12.31 -2.23 8.72
C VAL A 20 12.15 -0.78 9.11
N ASP A 21 12.85 -0.42 10.18
CA ASP A 21 13.06 0.95 10.64
C ASP A 21 14.17 1.56 9.78
N LEU A 22 13.78 2.27 8.71
CA LEU A 22 14.53 3.43 8.24
C LEU A 22 13.97 4.65 8.99
N PRO A 23 14.75 5.69 9.31
CA PRO A 23 14.35 6.82 10.16
C PRO A 23 13.25 7.72 9.55
N VAL A 24 12.59 7.26 8.49
CA VAL A 24 11.52 7.96 7.78
C VAL A 24 10.18 7.59 8.45
N PRO A 25 9.43 8.57 8.97
CA PRO A 25 8.17 8.33 9.65
C PRO A 25 7.17 7.57 8.77
N ASN A 26 6.45 6.59 9.34
CA ASN A 26 5.35 5.93 8.65
C ASN A 26 4.23 6.96 8.36
N PRO A 27 3.88 7.23 7.09
CA PRO A 27 2.85 8.23 6.76
C PRO A 27 1.41 7.70 6.88
N LEU A 28 1.22 6.39 7.02
CA LEU A 28 -0.10 5.75 7.07
C LEU A 28 -1.00 6.25 8.23
N PRO A 29 -0.50 6.45 9.47
CA PRO A 29 -1.33 7.00 10.55
C PRO A 29 -1.83 8.42 10.29
N ARG A 30 -1.05 9.26 9.59
CA ARG A 30 -1.46 10.63 9.21
C ARG A 30 -2.61 10.58 8.20
N LEU A 31 -2.46 9.72 7.20
CA LEU A 31 -3.51 9.49 6.21
C LEU A 31 -4.80 8.96 6.86
N LEU A 32 -4.70 8.01 7.79
CA LEU A 32 -5.85 7.50 8.56
C LEU A 32 -6.50 8.58 9.44
N SER A 33 -5.75 9.61 9.85
CA SER A 33 -6.25 10.75 10.62
C SER A 33 -6.93 11.81 9.74
N GLY A 34 -6.90 11.65 8.42
CA GLY A 34 -7.46 12.59 7.46
C GLY A 34 -6.51 13.71 7.05
N ASP A 35 -5.22 13.62 7.39
CA ASP A 35 -4.22 14.61 6.99
C ASP A 35 -3.75 14.33 5.55
N ASP A 36 -3.49 15.41 4.81
CA ASP A 36 -2.86 15.33 3.50
C ASP A 36 -1.39 14.91 3.62
N LEU A 37 -0.95 14.06 2.69
CA LEU A 37 0.45 13.68 2.55
C LEU A 37 1.14 14.53 1.49
N SER A 38 2.42 14.85 1.71
CA SER A 38 3.25 15.42 0.65
C SER A 38 3.52 14.39 -0.44
N ILE A 39 4.08 14.84 -1.57
CA ILE A 39 4.49 13.96 -2.67
C ILE A 39 5.48 12.90 -2.18
N GLU A 40 6.45 13.28 -1.34
CA GLU A 40 7.47 12.39 -0.81
C GLU A 40 6.89 11.35 0.15
N ASP A 41 6.00 11.78 1.06
CA ASP A 41 5.33 10.89 2.02
C ASP A 41 4.44 9.88 1.28
N SER A 42 3.66 10.35 0.30
CA SER A 42 2.82 9.48 -0.53
C SER A 42 3.65 8.50 -1.35
N GLN A 43 4.74 8.97 -1.98
CA GLN A 43 5.65 8.10 -2.72
C GLN A 43 6.22 7.01 -1.81
N HIS A 44 6.69 7.37 -0.62
CA HIS A 44 7.23 6.40 0.34
C HIS A 44 6.18 5.36 0.77
N LEU A 45 4.94 5.78 0.98
CA LEU A 45 3.82 4.89 1.32
C LEU A 45 3.54 3.87 0.19
N PHE A 46 3.44 4.36 -1.05
CA PHE A 46 3.20 3.50 -2.21
C PHE A 46 4.40 2.62 -2.56
N GLU A 47 5.63 3.05 -2.31
CA GLU A 47 6.81 2.20 -2.41
C GLU A 47 6.70 0.99 -1.47
N ARG A 48 6.27 1.21 -0.22
CA ARG A 48 6.04 0.10 0.72
C ARG A 48 4.93 -0.83 0.24
N LEU A 49 3.86 -0.29 -0.36
CA LEU A 49 2.81 -1.10 -0.98
C LEU A 49 3.36 -2.00 -2.07
N VAL A 50 4.10 -1.44 -3.03
CA VAL A 50 4.58 -2.19 -4.20
C VAL A 50 5.65 -3.21 -3.82
N LEU A 51 6.46 -2.90 -2.80
CA LEU A 51 7.44 -3.83 -2.23
C LEU A 51 6.82 -4.93 -1.36
N GLY A 52 5.48 -4.97 -1.21
CA GLY A 52 4.80 -5.97 -0.40
C GLY A 52 5.07 -5.84 1.10
N ARG A 53 5.37 -4.62 1.58
CA ARG A 53 5.69 -4.32 2.99
C ARG A 53 4.50 -3.76 3.78
N LEU A 54 3.30 -3.86 3.21
CA LEU A 54 2.04 -3.51 3.87
C LEU A 54 1.17 -4.76 3.94
N GLU A 55 0.56 -4.96 5.10
CA GLU A 55 -0.43 -6.03 5.30
C GLU A 55 -1.72 -5.73 4.50
N PRO A 56 -2.49 -6.74 4.10
CA PRO A 56 -3.74 -6.54 3.36
C PRO A 56 -4.72 -5.57 4.04
N ALA A 57 -4.78 -5.61 5.38
CA ALA A 57 -5.60 -4.69 6.17
C ALA A 57 -5.10 -3.24 6.11
N GLU A 58 -3.78 -3.03 6.08
CA GLU A 58 -3.18 -1.69 5.94
C GLU A 58 -3.43 -1.12 4.55
N ILE A 59 -3.33 -1.95 3.50
CA ILE A 59 -3.67 -1.55 2.12
C ILE A 59 -5.14 -1.15 2.03
N ALA A 60 -6.05 -1.97 2.57
CA ALA A 60 -7.47 -1.65 2.60
C ALA A 60 -7.74 -0.34 3.36
N GLY A 61 -7.14 -0.16 4.55
CA GLY A 61 -7.28 1.05 5.35
C GLY A 61 -6.76 2.30 4.63
N MET A 62 -5.59 2.20 3.99
CA MET A 62 -5.00 3.26 3.19
C MET A 62 -5.93 3.70 2.04
N LEU A 63 -6.46 2.76 1.27
CA LEU A 63 -7.34 3.06 0.13
C LEU A 63 -8.68 3.64 0.57
N ILE A 64 -9.25 3.14 1.67
CA ILE A 64 -10.48 3.68 2.26
C ILE A 64 -10.24 5.10 2.77
N ALA A 65 -9.14 5.35 3.47
CA ALA A 65 -8.80 6.66 3.98
C ALA A 65 -8.59 7.69 2.87
N LEU A 66 -7.88 7.34 1.79
CA LEU A 66 -7.76 8.18 0.60
C LEU A 66 -9.14 8.53 0.02
N ARG A 67 -10.02 7.54 -0.14
CA ARG A 67 -11.37 7.77 -0.66
C ARG A 67 -12.21 8.64 0.25
N MET A 68 -12.14 8.44 1.57
CA MET A 68 -12.94 9.19 2.54
C MET A 68 -12.47 10.64 2.70
N LYS A 69 -11.14 10.86 2.70
CA LYS A 69 -10.52 12.18 2.74
C LYS A 69 -10.73 12.94 1.42
N GLY A 70 -10.66 12.21 0.31
CA GLY A 70 -10.49 12.75 -1.03
C GLY A 70 -9.00 12.79 -1.38
N GLU A 71 -8.61 12.04 -2.41
CA GLU A 71 -7.23 12.03 -2.91
C GLU A 71 -6.80 13.42 -3.43
N THR A 72 -5.62 13.89 -3.00
CA THR A 72 -5.04 15.13 -3.52
C THR A 72 -4.15 14.86 -4.74
N ALA A 73 -3.89 15.91 -5.52
CA ALA A 73 -2.96 15.80 -6.65
C ALA A 73 -1.55 15.39 -6.19
N GLU A 74 -1.07 15.90 -5.05
CA GLU A 74 0.24 15.57 -4.49
C GLU A 74 0.33 14.09 -4.12
N GLU A 75 -0.72 13.55 -3.49
CA GLU A 75 -0.82 12.14 -3.16
C GLU A 75 -0.78 11.26 -4.42
N MET A 76 -1.56 11.62 -5.43
CA MET A 76 -1.61 10.87 -6.69
C MET A 76 -0.30 10.94 -7.48
N ILE A 77 0.42 12.06 -7.43
CA ILE A 77 1.75 12.20 -8.05
C ILE A 77 2.75 11.29 -7.34
N GLY A 78 2.77 11.27 -6.00
CA GLY A 78 3.64 10.39 -5.21
C GLY A 78 3.35 8.91 -5.50
N ALA A 79 2.08 8.54 -5.53
CA ALA A 79 1.63 7.20 -5.88
C ALA A 79 2.10 6.78 -7.29
N ALA A 80 1.86 7.63 -8.29
CA ALA A 80 2.26 7.37 -9.66
C ALA A 80 3.77 7.23 -9.80
N ARG A 81 4.56 8.06 -9.10
CA ARG A 81 6.03 7.96 -9.09
C ARG A 81 6.50 6.63 -8.54
N ALA A 82 5.96 6.20 -7.40
CA ALA A 82 6.31 4.91 -6.79
C ALA A 82 5.96 3.73 -7.71
N LEU A 83 4.78 3.75 -8.32
CA LEU A 83 4.33 2.71 -9.25
C LEU A 83 5.18 2.66 -10.52
N CYS A 84 5.46 3.82 -11.13
CA CYS A 84 6.33 3.91 -12.30
C CYS A 84 7.77 3.47 -12.00
N ALA A 85 8.30 3.81 -10.83
CA ALA A 85 9.64 3.40 -10.40
C ALA A 85 9.76 1.87 -10.22
N ALA A 86 8.67 1.21 -9.83
CA ALA A 86 8.60 -0.23 -9.67
C ALA A 86 8.20 -0.99 -10.96
N ALA A 87 7.81 -0.27 -12.01
CA ALA A 87 7.38 -0.88 -13.26
C ALA A 87 8.56 -1.56 -13.97
N LEU A 88 8.33 -2.77 -14.48
CA LEU A 88 9.29 -3.44 -15.33
C LEU A 88 9.25 -2.87 -16.76
N PRO A 89 10.39 -2.81 -17.47
CA PRO A 89 10.39 -2.40 -18.86
C PRO A 89 9.55 -3.36 -19.69
N PHE A 90 8.81 -2.78 -20.64
CA PHE A 90 8.07 -3.56 -21.62
C PHE A 90 8.91 -3.69 -22.89
N ASP A 91 9.17 -4.93 -23.31
CA ASP A 91 9.86 -5.21 -24.57
C ASP A 91 8.98 -4.75 -25.74
N ARG A 92 9.40 -3.68 -26.39
CA ARG A 92 8.68 -3.12 -27.55
C ARG A 92 9.36 -3.56 -28.85
N PRO A 93 8.58 -3.98 -29.86
CA PRO A 93 9.13 -4.25 -31.18
C PRO A 93 9.69 -2.97 -31.85
N ASP A 94 10.74 -3.13 -32.65
CA ASP A 94 11.42 -2.04 -33.39
C ASP A 94 10.66 -1.57 -34.64
N TYR A 95 9.41 -2.00 -34.84
CA TYR A 95 8.55 -1.60 -35.94
C TYR A 95 7.31 -0.86 -35.43
N LEU A 96 6.63 -0.13 -36.32
CA LEU A 96 5.36 0.53 -36.01
C LEU A 96 4.32 -0.53 -35.58
N PHE A 97 4.11 -0.65 -34.27
CA PHE A 97 3.18 -1.58 -33.66
C PHE A 97 2.08 -0.78 -32.95
N ALA A 98 0.84 -0.99 -33.37
CA ALA A 98 -0.36 -0.50 -32.69
C ALA A 98 -1.21 -1.71 -32.31
N ASP A 99 -1.42 -1.91 -31.01
CA ASP A 99 -2.41 -2.87 -30.50
C ASP A 99 -3.78 -2.19 -30.63
N CYS A 100 -4.69 -2.81 -31.39
CA CYS A 100 -6.01 -2.27 -31.69
C CYS A 100 -7.13 -2.96 -30.92
#